data_AF-A0A850SGV0-F1
#
_entry.id   AF-A0A850SGV0-F1
#
_cell.length_a   1.000
_cell.length_b   1.000
_cell.length_c   1.000
_cell.angle_alpha   90.00
_cell.angle_beta   90.00
_cell.angle_gamma   90.00
#
_symmetry.space_group_name_H-M   'P 1'
#
loop_
_entity.id
_entity.type
_entity.pdbx_description
1 polymer ?
#
loop_
_entity_poly.entity_id
_entity_poly.type
_entity_poly.pdbx_seq_one_letter_code
_entity_poly.pdbx_strand_id
1 'polypeptide(L)'
;MRIFPAILMLIASQAPAAAKETDPPPIDAGMSASRLLAVAREMREAQGCAVAAPTYRVVAAMGEGQDAAQHELGECLLLVDGASPTETALFRQEAMFWLTRAAFAGNARAQRALAIHYGAKSNPDGSPAEALKWALVYGKNSSADLYGYKALPETFVPGLKKDVSAEALAAAESFAASFTPVHLAKFAPPPREKKGVRPKGPPPGAPPGGERPR
;
A
#
# COMPACT_ATOMS: atom_id res chain seq x y z
N MET A 1 -28.89 -61.67 -6.71
CA MET A 1 -27.67 -60.87 -6.45
C MET A 1 -27.15 -60.32 -7.77
N ARG A 2 -27.31 -59.02 -8.03
CA ARG A 2 -26.73 -58.33 -9.20
C ARG A 2 -25.60 -57.45 -8.69
N ILE A 3 -24.39 -57.73 -9.15
CA ILE A 3 -23.15 -57.03 -8.79
C ILE A 3 -23.10 -55.76 -9.67
N PHE A 4 -23.10 -54.58 -9.06
CA PHE A 4 -22.84 -53.32 -9.75
C PHE A 4 -21.32 -53.08 -9.82
N PRO A 5 -20.75 -52.67 -10.97
CA PRO A 5 -19.35 -52.28 -11.03
C PRO A 5 -19.20 -50.86 -10.50
N ALA A 6 -18.24 -50.67 -9.59
CA ALA A 6 -17.84 -49.36 -9.09
C ALA A 6 -17.09 -48.60 -10.19
N ILE A 7 -17.67 -47.50 -10.66
CA ILE A 7 -17.01 -46.54 -11.56
C ILE A 7 -16.14 -45.63 -10.70
N LEU A 8 -14.83 -45.87 -10.73
CA LEU A 8 -13.81 -45.02 -10.12
C LEU A 8 -13.64 -43.76 -10.98
N MET A 9 -14.28 -42.66 -10.59
CA MET A 9 -14.06 -41.34 -11.21
C MET A 9 -12.67 -40.83 -10.81
N LEU A 10 -11.75 -40.83 -11.76
CA LEU A 10 -10.43 -40.22 -11.63
C LEU A 10 -10.57 -38.69 -11.73
N ILE A 11 -10.58 -38.00 -10.59
CA ILE A 11 -10.55 -36.54 -10.56
C ILE A 11 -9.09 -36.12 -10.80
N ALA A 12 -8.77 -35.71 -12.03
CA ALA A 12 -7.50 -35.08 -12.35
C ALA A 12 -7.43 -33.72 -11.63
N SER A 13 -6.68 -33.68 -10.53
CA SER A 13 -6.23 -32.43 -9.90
C SER A 13 -5.31 -31.72 -10.89
N GLN A 14 -5.82 -30.72 -11.60
CA GLN A 14 -4.97 -29.81 -12.36
C GLN A 14 -4.28 -28.87 -11.36
N ALA A 15 -3.00 -29.09 -11.14
CA ALA A 15 -2.13 -28.11 -10.49
C ALA A 15 -2.17 -26.80 -11.31
N PRO A 16 -2.21 -25.62 -10.66
CA PRO A 16 -2.15 -24.36 -11.39
C PRO A 16 -0.85 -24.29 -12.18
N ALA A 17 -0.94 -23.89 -13.44
CA ALA A 17 0.22 -23.66 -14.28
C ALA A 17 1.15 -22.65 -13.58
N ALA A 18 2.42 -23.02 -13.39
CA ALA A 18 3.42 -22.13 -12.82
C ALA A 18 3.45 -20.82 -13.63
N ALA A 19 3.18 -19.69 -12.96
CA ALA A 19 3.33 -18.38 -13.56
C ALA A 19 4.77 -18.27 -14.09
N LYS A 20 4.94 -17.95 -15.37
CA LYS A 20 6.27 -17.75 -15.95
C LYS A 20 6.92 -16.61 -15.18
N GLU A 21 8.08 -16.88 -14.60
CA GLU A 21 8.94 -15.87 -13.99
C GLU A 21 9.42 -14.93 -15.10
N THR A 22 8.69 -13.84 -15.29
CA THR A 22 9.05 -12.77 -16.22
C THR A 22 9.84 -11.72 -15.46
N ASP A 23 10.92 -11.23 -16.05
CA ASP A 23 11.70 -10.14 -15.48
C ASP A 23 10.79 -8.94 -15.16
N PRO A 24 10.97 -8.27 -14.01
CA PRO A 24 10.19 -7.09 -13.69
C PRO A 24 10.41 -6.00 -14.76
N PRO A 25 9.38 -5.22 -15.09
CA PRO A 25 9.50 -4.16 -16.09
C PRO A 25 10.59 -3.16 -15.70
N PRO A 26 11.33 -2.59 -16.68
CA PRO A 26 12.46 -1.72 -16.39
C PRO A 26 12.00 -0.44 -15.67
N ILE A 27 12.73 -0.07 -14.60
CA ILE A 27 12.51 1.14 -13.81
C ILE A 27 13.66 2.12 -14.05
N ASP A 28 13.34 3.34 -14.50
CA ASP A 28 14.30 4.43 -14.65
C ASP A 28 14.02 5.60 -13.69
N ALA A 29 15.07 6.42 -13.43
CA ALA A 29 15.03 7.54 -12.50
C ALA A 29 14.23 8.77 -12.99
N GLY A 30 13.68 8.74 -14.20
CA GLY A 30 12.89 9.81 -14.82
C GLY A 30 11.39 9.51 -14.90
N MET A 31 10.95 8.31 -14.51
CA MET A 31 9.55 7.92 -14.62
C MET A 31 8.63 8.78 -13.74
N SER A 32 7.45 9.10 -14.28
CA SER A 32 6.41 9.80 -13.53
C SER A 32 5.78 8.89 -12.47
N ALA A 33 5.16 9.50 -11.45
CA ALA A 33 4.40 8.79 -10.42
C ALA A 33 3.36 7.84 -11.02
N SER A 34 2.62 8.27 -12.04
CA SER A 34 1.61 7.44 -12.73
C SER A 34 2.21 6.22 -13.42
N ARG A 35 3.39 6.36 -14.04
CA ARG A 35 4.07 5.23 -14.70
C ARG A 35 4.64 4.24 -13.68
N LEU A 36 5.25 4.74 -12.60
CA LEU A 36 5.72 3.91 -11.50
C LEU A 36 4.57 3.16 -10.82
N LEU A 37 3.41 3.80 -10.64
CA LEU A 37 2.23 3.15 -10.09
C LEU A 37 1.71 2.04 -10.99
N ALA A 38 1.69 2.25 -12.30
CA ALA A 38 1.32 1.21 -13.27
C ALA A 38 2.28 0.02 -13.20
N VAL A 39 3.59 0.29 -13.16
CA VAL A 39 4.62 -0.74 -12.99
C VAL A 39 4.44 -1.52 -11.68
N ALA A 40 4.19 -0.85 -10.56
CA ALA A 40 3.96 -1.52 -9.28
C ALA A 40 2.74 -2.46 -9.33
N ARG A 41 1.67 -2.05 -10.02
CA ARG A 41 0.47 -2.88 -10.21
C ARG A 41 0.74 -4.10 -11.09
N GLU A 42 1.49 -3.91 -12.17
CA GLU A 42 1.93 -5.01 -13.05
C GLU A 42 2.79 -6.03 -12.28
N MET A 43 3.77 -5.55 -11.51
CA MET A 43 4.59 -6.39 -10.63
C MET A 43 3.74 -7.14 -9.59
N ARG A 44 2.74 -6.48 -9.00
CA ARG A 44 1.84 -7.10 -8.02
C ARG A 44 1.02 -8.23 -8.66
N GLU A 45 0.51 -8.00 -9.87
CA GLU A 45 -0.29 -8.99 -10.59
C GLU A 45 0.55 -10.18 -11.04
N ALA A 46 1.76 -9.94 -11.56
CA ALA A 46 2.63 -10.99 -12.07
C ALA A 46 3.35 -11.78 -10.97
N GLN A 47 3.81 -11.10 -9.91
CA GLN A 47 4.79 -11.65 -8.95
C GLN A 47 4.38 -11.46 -7.48
N GLY A 48 3.28 -10.75 -7.23
CA GLY A 48 2.75 -10.56 -5.88
C GLY A 48 3.30 -9.35 -5.14
N CYS A 49 2.78 -9.17 -3.93
CA CYS A 49 2.98 -7.95 -3.15
C CYS A 49 4.42 -7.73 -2.67
N ALA A 50 5.17 -8.78 -2.38
CA ALA A 50 6.56 -8.65 -1.92
C ALA A 50 7.44 -7.97 -2.97
N VAL A 51 7.22 -8.30 -4.24
CA VAL A 51 7.95 -7.72 -5.37
C VAL A 51 7.50 -6.30 -5.68
N ALA A 52 6.19 -6.01 -5.57
CA ALA A 52 5.64 -4.69 -5.86
C ALA A 52 5.87 -3.64 -4.75
N ALA A 53 5.96 -4.05 -3.48
CA ALA A 53 6.00 -3.15 -2.32
C ALA A 53 7.14 -2.09 -2.39
N PRO A 54 8.38 -2.41 -2.82
CA PRO A 54 9.42 -1.40 -3.00
C PRO A 54 9.03 -0.28 -3.98
N THR A 55 8.44 -0.61 -5.13
CA THR A 55 7.98 0.39 -6.11
C THR A 55 6.82 1.21 -5.56
N TYR A 56 5.88 0.57 -4.87
CA TYR A 56 4.80 1.29 -4.18
C TYR A 56 5.32 2.28 -3.13
N ARG A 57 6.35 1.93 -2.35
CA ARG A 57 7.00 2.85 -1.39
C ARG A 57 7.53 4.10 -2.07
N VAL A 58 8.19 3.95 -3.22
CA VAL A 58 8.71 5.09 -3.99
C VAL A 58 7.58 6.04 -4.38
N VAL A 59 6.47 5.52 -4.92
CA VAL A 59 5.34 6.36 -5.35
C VAL A 59 4.60 6.97 -4.16
N ALA A 60 4.36 6.20 -3.10
CA ALA A 60 3.68 6.66 -1.89
C ALA A 60 4.41 7.84 -1.22
N ALA A 61 5.74 7.86 -1.31
CA ALA A 61 6.60 8.92 -0.80
C ALA A 61 6.59 10.21 -1.64
N MET A 62 6.04 10.20 -2.87
CA MET A 62 5.96 11.40 -3.72
C MET A 62 4.91 12.43 -3.23
N GLY A 63 4.14 12.12 -2.19
CA GLY A 63 3.33 13.09 -1.46
C GLY A 63 1.88 13.17 -1.93
N GLU A 64 1.42 14.38 -2.25
CA GLU A 64 0.05 14.69 -2.69
C GLU A 64 -0.37 13.89 -3.95
N GLY A 65 -1.64 13.48 -3.99
CA GLY A 65 -2.24 12.76 -5.13
C GLY A 65 -1.77 11.32 -5.32
N GLN A 66 -0.99 10.77 -4.37
CA GLN A 66 -0.50 9.38 -4.41
C GLN A 66 -1.23 8.46 -3.42
N ASP A 67 -2.45 8.81 -3.02
CA ASP A 67 -3.25 8.08 -2.04
C ASP A 67 -3.62 6.67 -2.52
N ALA A 68 -3.78 6.47 -3.83
CA ALA A 68 -3.92 5.14 -4.42
C ALA A 68 -2.69 4.26 -4.18
N ALA A 69 -1.47 4.81 -4.32
CA ALA A 69 -0.24 4.07 -4.07
C ALA A 69 -0.04 3.79 -2.58
N GLN A 70 -0.37 4.75 -1.71
CA GLN A 70 -0.34 4.57 -0.25
C GLN A 70 -1.32 3.46 0.19
N HIS A 71 -2.53 3.46 -0.35
CA HIS A 71 -3.51 2.41 -0.11
C HIS A 71 -2.99 1.04 -0.53
N GLU A 72 -2.51 0.93 -1.77
CA GLU A 72 -2.06 -0.35 -2.33
C GLU A 72 -0.79 -0.87 -1.65
N LEU A 73 0.11 0.02 -1.23
CA LEU A 73 1.24 -0.32 -0.37
C LEU A 73 0.75 -0.92 0.95
N GLY A 74 -0.19 -0.24 1.61
CA GLY A 74 -0.72 -0.69 2.89
C GLY A 74 -1.36 -2.06 2.81
N GLU A 75 -2.20 -2.31 1.80
CA GLU A 75 -2.75 -3.65 1.57
C GLU A 75 -1.67 -4.69 1.30
N CYS A 76 -0.68 -4.37 0.46
CA CYS A 76 0.38 -5.32 0.17
C CYS A 76 1.21 -5.68 1.40
N LEU A 77 1.52 -4.69 2.23
CA LEU A 77 2.25 -4.90 3.48
C LEU A 77 1.47 -5.73 4.49
N LEU A 78 0.13 -5.67 4.51
CA LEU A 78 -0.70 -6.56 5.33
C LEU A 78 -0.68 -8.03 4.85
N LEU A 79 -0.38 -8.27 3.58
CA LEU A 79 -0.43 -9.60 2.96
C LEU A 79 0.91 -10.34 2.99
N VAL A 80 2.03 -9.62 3.12
CA VAL A 80 3.37 -10.22 3.11
C VAL A 80 3.88 -10.42 4.52
N ASP A 81 4.68 -11.49 4.68
CA ASP A 81 5.49 -11.74 5.86
C ASP A 81 6.93 -11.28 5.60
N GLY A 82 7.58 -10.79 6.65
CA GLY A 82 9.01 -10.51 6.63
C GLY A 82 9.83 -11.79 6.82
N ALA A 83 11.15 -11.66 6.68
CA ALA A 83 12.10 -12.73 6.97
C ALA A 83 12.13 -13.11 8.48
N SER A 84 11.50 -12.32 9.34
CA SER A 84 11.33 -12.60 10.75
C SER A 84 9.99 -12.06 11.29
N PRO A 85 9.50 -12.56 12.44
CA PRO A 85 8.32 -12.00 13.09
C PRO A 85 8.43 -10.50 13.38
N THR A 86 9.62 -10.03 13.72
CA THR A 86 9.90 -8.60 13.94
C THR A 86 9.69 -7.79 12.67
N GLU A 87 10.19 -8.28 11.53
CA GLU A 87 10.01 -7.61 10.25
C GLU A 87 8.54 -7.65 9.80
N THR A 88 7.83 -8.76 9.99
CA THR A 88 6.38 -8.83 9.76
C THR A 88 5.66 -7.77 10.60
N ALA A 89 6.00 -7.62 11.88
CA ALA A 89 5.40 -6.60 12.74
C ALA A 89 5.68 -5.18 12.23
N LEU A 90 6.90 -4.90 11.75
CA LEU A 90 7.24 -3.62 11.12
C LEU A 90 6.40 -3.38 9.85
N PHE A 91 6.17 -4.39 9.02
CA PHE A 91 5.28 -4.27 7.86
C PHE A 91 3.84 -3.98 8.26
N ARG A 92 3.31 -4.59 9.34
CA ARG A 92 1.97 -4.26 9.85
C ARG A 92 1.88 -2.80 10.33
N GLN A 93 2.91 -2.30 11.02
CA GLN A 93 2.98 -0.89 11.44
C GLN A 93 3.06 0.06 10.24
N GLU A 94 3.92 -0.23 9.27
CA GLU A 94 4.04 0.56 8.04
C GLU A 94 2.73 0.52 7.22
N ALA A 95 2.05 -0.62 7.17
CA ALA A 95 0.76 -0.74 6.51
C ALA A 95 -0.28 0.21 7.12
N MET A 96 -0.38 0.23 8.45
CA MET A 96 -1.32 1.12 9.15
C MET A 96 -0.98 2.58 8.93
N PHE A 97 0.30 2.93 8.90
CA PHE A 97 0.72 4.28 8.56
C PHE A 97 0.22 4.71 7.17
N TRP A 98 0.46 3.91 6.12
CA TRP A 98 0.06 4.29 4.76
C TRP A 98 -1.44 4.20 4.51
N LEU A 99 -2.13 3.22 5.08
CA LEU A 99 -3.61 3.15 5.00
C LEU A 99 -4.25 4.35 5.70
N THR A 100 -3.77 4.70 6.90
CA THR A 100 -4.25 5.88 7.64
C THR A 100 -4.05 7.13 6.82
N ARG A 101 -2.87 7.32 6.24
CA ARG A 101 -2.58 8.47 5.38
C ARG A 101 -3.50 8.55 4.16
N ALA A 102 -3.67 7.44 3.44
CA ALA A 102 -4.55 7.38 2.28
C ALA A 102 -6.01 7.66 2.67
N ALA A 103 -6.47 7.13 3.80
CA ALA A 103 -7.82 7.33 4.28
C ALA A 103 -8.11 8.79 4.64
N PHE A 104 -7.16 9.46 5.31
CA PHE A 104 -7.21 10.91 5.56
C PHE A 104 -7.13 11.73 4.27
N ALA A 105 -6.44 11.27 3.24
CA ALA A 105 -6.44 11.90 1.92
C ALA A 105 -7.76 11.71 1.14
N GLY A 106 -8.77 11.06 1.73
CA GLY A 106 -10.07 10.83 1.10
C GLY A 106 -10.15 9.55 0.28
N ASN A 107 -9.13 8.67 0.32
CA ASN A 107 -9.16 7.42 -0.42
C ASN A 107 -10.20 6.46 0.16
N ALA A 108 -11.30 6.26 -0.56
CA ALA A 108 -12.41 5.42 -0.11
C ALA A 108 -11.99 3.96 0.14
N ARG A 109 -11.07 3.39 -0.65
CA ARG A 109 -10.59 2.02 -0.45
C ARG A 109 -9.82 1.91 0.86
N ALA A 110 -8.98 2.89 1.19
CA ALA A 110 -8.24 2.93 2.45
C ALA A 110 -9.15 3.13 3.66
N GLN A 111 -10.17 3.99 3.57
CA GLN A 111 -11.16 4.16 4.63
C GLN A 111 -11.88 2.83 4.92
N ARG A 112 -12.28 2.12 3.87
CA ARG A 112 -12.86 0.77 4.00
C ARG A 112 -11.87 -0.22 4.59
N ALA A 113 -10.62 -0.20 4.16
CA ALA A 113 -9.58 -1.11 4.64
C ALA A 113 -9.34 -0.93 6.15
N LEU A 114 -9.25 0.32 6.64
CA LEU A 114 -9.13 0.62 8.06
C LEU A 114 -10.36 0.17 8.85
N ALA A 115 -11.57 0.43 8.33
CA ALA A 115 -12.81 0.00 8.96
C ALA A 115 -12.80 -1.53 9.19
N ILE A 116 -12.46 -2.30 8.16
CA ILE A 116 -12.38 -3.77 8.23
C ILE A 116 -11.26 -4.23 9.14
N HIS A 117 -10.07 -3.62 9.04
CA HIS A 117 -8.91 -4.02 9.81
C HIS A 117 -9.15 -3.85 11.32
N TYR A 118 -9.66 -2.68 11.74
CA TYR A 118 -10.01 -2.44 13.14
C TYR A 118 -11.22 -3.26 13.60
N GLY A 119 -12.18 -3.54 12.71
CA GLY A 119 -13.39 -4.31 13.04
C GLY A 119 -13.21 -5.82 13.03
N ALA A 120 -12.05 -6.33 12.59
CA ALA A 120 -11.77 -7.75 12.53
C ALA A 120 -11.57 -8.33 13.94
N LYS A 121 -12.46 -9.23 14.37
CA LYS A 121 -12.38 -9.87 15.70
C LYS A 121 -11.11 -10.69 15.93
N SER A 122 -10.45 -11.13 14.85
CA SER A 122 -9.18 -11.86 14.90
C SER A 122 -7.97 -10.94 15.00
N ASN A 123 -8.14 -9.63 14.86
CA ASN A 123 -7.05 -8.67 14.93
C ASN A 123 -6.79 -8.30 16.40
N PRO A 124 -5.62 -8.62 16.97
CA PRO A 124 -5.28 -8.24 18.35
C PRO A 124 -5.24 -6.72 18.54
N ASP A 125 -4.96 -5.96 17.48
CA ASP A 125 -4.96 -4.49 17.46
C ASP A 125 -6.31 -3.90 17.02
N GLY A 126 -7.36 -4.72 17.01
CA GLY A 126 -8.71 -4.31 16.66
C GLY A 126 -9.29 -3.27 17.62
N SER A 127 -10.16 -2.40 17.08
CA SER A 127 -10.87 -1.38 17.85
C SER A 127 -12.23 -1.11 17.22
N PRO A 128 -13.35 -1.59 17.82
CA PRO A 128 -14.69 -1.33 17.30
C PRO A 128 -15.00 0.17 17.15
N ALA A 129 -14.42 1.02 18.01
CA ALA A 129 -14.57 2.46 17.94
C ALA A 129 -13.86 3.08 16.73
N GLU A 130 -12.60 2.68 16.45
CA GLU A 130 -11.87 3.13 15.25
C GLU A 130 -12.49 2.56 13.97
N ALA A 131 -12.94 1.31 14.02
CA ALA A 131 -13.66 0.68 12.92
C ALA A 131 -14.92 1.48 12.56
N LEU A 132 -15.69 1.91 13.57
CA LEU A 132 -16.91 2.68 13.39
C LEU A 132 -16.63 4.06 12.80
N LYS A 133 -15.60 4.78 13.27
CA LYS A 133 -15.16 6.06 12.70
C LYS A 133 -14.95 5.95 11.19
N TRP A 134 -14.11 5.00 10.77
CA TRP A 134 -13.77 4.83 9.36
C TRP A 134 -14.92 4.26 8.53
N ALA A 135 -15.76 3.41 9.10
CA ALA A 135 -16.96 2.90 8.42
C ALA A 135 -17.95 4.03 8.09
N LEU A 136 -18.15 4.97 9.02
CA LEU A 136 -19.03 6.13 8.81
C LEU A 136 -18.45 7.12 7.81
N VAL A 137 -17.12 7.35 7.81
CA VAL A 137 -16.45 8.17 6.79
C VAL A 137 -16.58 7.53 5.41
N TYR A 138 -16.30 6.22 5.31
CA TYR A 138 -16.42 5.47 4.06
C TYR A 138 -17.84 5.54 3.48
N GLY A 139 -18.87 5.35 4.32
CA GLY A 139 -20.27 5.41 3.89
C GLY A 139 -20.75 6.77 3.40
N LYS A 140 -20.00 7.85 3.67
CA LYS A 140 -20.28 9.21 3.14
C LYS A 140 -19.37 9.60 1.99
N ASN A 141 -18.40 8.76 1.62
CA ASN A 141 -17.42 9.08 0.60
C ASN A 141 -18.03 8.91 -0.79
N SER A 142 -18.28 10.02 -1.48
CA SER A 142 -18.87 10.02 -2.84
C SER A 142 -18.04 9.26 -3.88
N SER A 143 -16.73 9.09 -3.67
CA SER A 143 -15.89 8.29 -4.55
C SER A 143 -16.18 6.80 -4.43
N ALA A 144 -16.67 6.33 -3.27
CA ALA A 144 -17.05 4.93 -3.09
C ALA A 144 -18.20 4.55 -4.03
N ASP A 145 -19.22 5.41 -4.08
CA ASP A 145 -20.39 5.22 -4.96
C ASP A 145 -20.02 5.42 -6.43
N LEU A 146 -19.27 6.49 -6.74
CA LEU A 146 -18.88 6.83 -8.11
C LEU A 146 -18.10 5.72 -8.80
N TYR A 147 -17.14 5.10 -8.11
CA TYR A 147 -16.30 4.04 -8.66
C TYR A 147 -16.80 2.63 -8.33
N GLY A 148 -17.98 2.50 -7.71
CA GLY A 148 -18.60 1.21 -7.39
C GLY A 148 -17.76 0.34 -6.45
N TYR A 149 -17.08 0.94 -5.47
CA TYR A 149 -16.30 0.17 -4.49
C TYR A 149 -17.22 -0.69 -3.62
N LYS A 150 -16.71 -1.87 -3.22
CA LYS A 150 -17.48 -2.87 -2.47
C LYS A 150 -18.02 -2.27 -1.16
N ALA A 151 -19.33 -2.29 -0.97
CA ALA A 151 -19.96 -1.87 0.28
C ALA A 151 -19.41 -2.66 1.49
N LEU A 152 -19.51 -2.05 2.67
CA LEU A 152 -19.39 -2.78 3.92
C LEU A 152 -20.62 -3.69 4.07
N PRO A 153 -20.51 -4.86 4.73
CA PRO A 153 -21.68 -5.69 5.02
C PRO A 153 -22.75 -4.88 5.74
N GLU A 154 -24.03 -5.08 5.42
CA GLU A 154 -25.14 -4.31 6.01
C GLU A 154 -25.18 -4.41 7.54
N THR A 155 -24.73 -5.54 8.08
CA THR A 155 -24.65 -5.80 9.53
C THR A 155 -23.41 -5.20 10.21
N PHE A 156 -22.44 -4.68 9.44
CA PHE A 156 -21.15 -4.24 9.96
C PHE A 156 -21.28 -3.04 10.90
N VAL A 157 -21.85 -1.93 10.42
CA VAL A 157 -22.06 -0.73 11.24
C VAL A 157 -23.03 -1.00 12.40
N PRO A 158 -24.21 -1.64 12.20
CA PRO A 158 -25.08 -2.02 13.32
C PRO A 158 -24.40 -2.90 14.36
N GLY A 159 -23.52 -3.82 13.95
CA GLY A 159 -22.72 -4.65 14.86
C GLY A 159 -21.76 -3.79 15.69
N LEU A 160 -20.95 -2.95 15.03
CA LEU A 160 -20.01 -2.06 15.71
C LEU A 160 -20.71 -1.11 16.70
N LYS A 161 -21.89 -0.57 16.36
CA LYS A 161 -22.66 0.29 17.26
C LYS A 161 -23.09 -0.40 18.56
N LYS A 162 -23.26 -1.73 18.55
CA LYS A 162 -23.58 -2.53 19.75
C LYS A 162 -22.34 -2.80 20.61
N ASP A 163 -21.17 -2.82 19.98
CA ASP A 163 -19.89 -3.19 20.60
C ASP A 163 -19.13 -1.96 21.18
N VAL A 164 -19.69 -0.74 21.06
CA VAL A 164 -19.07 0.51 21.53
C VAL A 164 -19.94 1.23 22.56
N SER A 165 -19.31 2.08 23.39
CA SER A 165 -20.03 2.96 24.32
C SER A 165 -20.78 4.08 23.57
N ALA A 166 -21.77 4.68 24.23
CA ALA A 166 -22.49 5.84 23.69
C ALA A 166 -21.56 7.03 23.39
N GLU A 167 -20.53 7.22 24.21
CA GLU A 167 -19.49 8.24 23.99
C GLU A 167 -18.67 7.97 22.73
N ALA A 168 -18.20 6.72 22.55
CA ALA A 168 -17.44 6.34 21.36
C ALA A 168 -18.29 6.43 20.08
N LEU A 169 -19.57 6.08 20.15
CA LEU A 169 -20.53 6.28 19.07
C LEU A 169 -20.65 7.76 18.70
N ALA A 170 -20.89 8.64 19.67
CA ALA A 170 -21.02 10.08 19.44
C ALA A 170 -19.73 10.69 18.86
N ALA A 171 -18.56 10.26 19.37
CA ALA A 171 -17.26 10.67 18.84
C ALA A 171 -17.06 10.22 17.38
N ALA A 172 -17.47 9.00 17.04
CA ALA A 172 -17.36 8.48 15.67
C ALA A 172 -18.28 9.22 14.69
N GLU A 173 -19.51 9.51 15.11
CA GLU A 173 -20.47 10.28 14.31
C GLU A 173 -20.00 11.73 14.10
N SER A 174 -19.47 12.36 15.15
CA SER A 174 -18.89 13.72 15.08
C SER A 174 -17.66 13.77 14.17
N PHE A 175 -16.74 12.81 14.29
CA PHE A 175 -15.59 12.68 13.41
C PHE A 175 -16.02 12.54 11.95
N ALA A 176 -16.95 11.63 11.65
CA ALA A 176 -17.42 11.41 10.29
C ALA A 176 -18.29 12.55 9.73
N ALA A 177 -18.84 13.42 10.59
CA ALA A 177 -19.57 14.62 10.16
C ALA A 177 -18.64 15.78 9.81
N SER A 178 -17.51 15.90 10.52
CA SER A 178 -16.51 16.97 10.31
C SER A 178 -15.33 16.56 9.43
N PHE A 179 -15.31 15.32 8.94
CA PHE A 179 -14.21 14.80 8.14
C PHE A 179 -14.01 15.60 6.84
N THR A 180 -12.83 16.18 6.69
CA THR A 180 -12.34 16.82 5.46
C THR A 180 -11.01 16.19 5.06
N PRO A 181 -10.80 15.85 3.78
CA PRO A 181 -9.54 15.29 3.34
C PRO A 181 -8.32 16.16 3.66
N VAL A 182 -7.22 15.52 4.06
CA VAL A 182 -5.93 16.16 4.35
C VAL A 182 -4.86 15.51 3.48
N HIS A 183 -4.02 16.32 2.84
CA HIS A 183 -2.98 15.87 1.92
C HIS A 183 -1.57 16.22 2.43
N LEU A 184 -0.60 15.34 2.17
CA LEU A 184 0.81 15.70 2.38
C LEU A 184 1.29 16.69 1.33
N ALA A 185 2.33 17.45 1.67
CA ALA A 185 3.07 18.24 0.70
C ALA A 185 3.56 17.35 -0.45
N LYS A 186 3.44 17.87 -1.68
CA LYS A 186 4.06 17.28 -2.86
C LYS A 186 5.57 17.19 -2.68
N PHE A 187 6.16 16.05 -3.06
CA PHE A 187 7.60 15.89 -3.05
C PHE A 187 8.26 16.82 -4.08
N ALA A 188 9.20 17.64 -3.61
CA ALA A 188 10.05 18.48 -4.44
C ALA A 188 11.51 17.99 -4.28
N PRO A 189 12.09 17.34 -5.30
CA PRO A 189 13.48 16.93 -5.20
C PRO A 189 14.39 18.17 -5.15
N PRO A 190 15.54 18.09 -4.46
CA PRO A 190 16.53 19.15 -4.54
C PRO A 190 16.95 19.38 -6.00
N PRO A 191 17.30 20.62 -6.39
CA PRO A 191 17.80 20.90 -7.73
C PRO A 191 18.99 19.99 -8.03
N ARG A 192 18.98 19.31 -9.18
CA ARG A 192 20.17 18.59 -9.64
C ARG A 192 21.28 19.62 -9.84
N GLU A 193 22.39 19.47 -9.10
CA GLU A 193 23.59 20.25 -9.41
C GLU A 193 23.92 20.06 -10.89
N LYS A 194 23.93 21.15 -11.65
CA LYS A 194 24.53 21.15 -12.98
C LYS A 194 25.97 20.74 -12.75
N LYS A 195 26.36 19.55 -13.21
CA LYS A 195 27.78 19.14 -13.21
C LYS A 195 28.56 20.30 -13.80
N GLY A 196 29.26 21.05 -12.95
CA GLY A 196 30.22 22.04 -13.38
C GLY A 196 31.15 21.32 -14.35
N VAL A 197 31.49 21.99 -15.45
CA VAL A 197 32.55 21.54 -16.35
C VAL A 197 33.71 21.14 -15.45
N ARG A 198 34.01 19.83 -15.37
CA ARG A 198 35.19 19.37 -14.64
C ARG A 198 36.35 20.18 -15.21
N PRO A 199 37.15 20.88 -14.39
CA PRO A 199 38.39 21.47 -14.89
C PRO A 199 39.12 20.35 -15.63
N LYS A 200 39.48 20.56 -16.90
CA LYS A 200 40.28 19.59 -17.64
C LYS A 200 41.50 19.31 -16.76
N GLY A 201 41.59 18.09 -16.25
CA GLY A 201 42.80 17.65 -15.56
C GLY A 201 43.99 17.87 -16.47
N PRO A 202 45.19 18.14 -15.92
CA PRO A 202 46.37 18.33 -16.74
C PRO A 202 46.54 17.10 -17.65
N PRO A 203 47.02 17.30 -18.89
CA PRO A 203 47.20 16.21 -19.83
C PRO A 203 48.09 15.11 -19.21
N PRO A 204 47.84 13.83 -19.53
CA PRO A 204 48.66 12.75 -19.03
C PRO A 204 50.11 12.97 -19.48
N GLY A 205 51.04 13.13 -18.53
CA GLY A 205 52.47 13.25 -18.83
C GLY A 205 53.22 14.43 -18.21
N ALA A 206 52.61 15.27 -17.37
CA ALA A 206 53.37 16.27 -16.63
C ALA A 206 54.23 15.60 -15.54
N PRO A 207 55.57 15.75 -15.54
CA PRO A 207 56.42 15.19 -14.49
C PRO A 207 56.17 15.91 -13.16
N PRO A 208 56.28 15.20 -12.01
CA PRO A 208 56.12 15.82 -10.70
C PRO A 208 57.27 16.80 -10.45
N GLY A 209 56.98 18.10 -10.52
CA GLY A 209 57.87 19.17 -10.11
C GLY A 209 58.09 19.08 -8.61
N GLY A 210 59.24 18.52 -8.22
CA GLY A 210 59.66 18.43 -6.83
C GLY A 210 60.26 19.74 -6.36
N GLU A 211 59.80 20.22 -5.21
CA GLU A 211 60.61 21.00 -4.28
C GLU A 211 60.36 20.43 -2.87
N ARG A 212 61.42 19.89 -2.25
CA ARG A 212 61.44 19.63 -0.81
C ARG A 212 62.04 20.86 -0.14
N PRO A 213 61.39 21.46 0.88
CA PRO A 213 62.03 22.52 1.67
C PRO A 213 63.19 21.96 2.48
N ARG A 214 64.28 22.74 2.60
CA ARG A 214 65.38 22.50 3.55
C ARG A 214 64.99 22.94 4.95
#